data_AF-G5E2Q5-F1
#
_entry.id   AF-G5E2Q5-F1
#
_cell.length_a   1.000
_cell.length_b   1.000
_cell.length_c   1.000
_cell.angle_alpha   90.00
_cell.angle_beta   90.00
_cell.angle_gamma   90.00
#
_symmetry.space_group_name_H-M   'P 1'
#
loop_
_entity.id
_entity.type
_entity.pdbx_description
1 polymer ?
#
loop_
_entity_poly.entity_id
_entity_poly.type
_entity_poly.pdbx_seq_one_letter_code
_entity_poly.pdbx_strand_id
1 'polypeptide(L)' 'LEGEGRLTFLNRGEDYIMTMPYAHCKGILYGTMTLELGGNVTITCEKTSYCAILEFKLKPFLGSDDSVNQISGKIKLG' A
#
# COMPACT_ATOMS: atom_id res chain seq x y z
N LEU A 1 7.77 3.39 9.07
CA LEU A 1 8.87 3.48 8.09
C LEU A 1 8.63 4.78 7.35
N GLU A 2 9.52 5.76 7.48
CA GLU A 2 9.47 6.96 6.63
C GLU A 2 10.38 6.71 5.43
N GLY A 3 9.83 6.83 4.24
CA GLY A 3 10.53 6.55 2.99
C GLY A 3 9.57 6.44 1.83
N GLU A 4 10.03 6.82 0.66
CA GLU A 4 9.31 6.72 -0.61
C GLU A 4 10.08 5.83 -1.58
N GLY A 5 9.34 5.08 -2.39
CA GLY A 5 9.89 4.39 -3.55
C GLY A 5 9.80 5.29 -4.78
N ARG A 6 10.78 5.19 -5.67
CA ARG A 6 10.76 5.88 -6.96
C ARG A 6 10.92 4.88 -8.10
N LEU A 7 9.99 4.91 -9.04
CA LEU A 7 10.04 4.14 -10.29
C LEU A 7 10.14 5.11 -11.46
N THR A 8 11.25 5.07 -12.18
CA THR A 8 11.49 5.93 -13.36
C THR A 8 11.29 5.14 -14.64
N PHE A 9 10.39 5.61 -15.50
CA PHE A 9 10.25 5.12 -16.87
C PHE A 9 11.11 5.95 -17.82
N LEU A 10 12.35 5.49 -18.02
CA LEU A 10 13.39 6.20 -18.78
C LEU A 10 12.92 6.64 -20.18
N ASN A 11 12.28 5.74 -20.94
CA ASN A 11 11.83 6.02 -22.30
C ASN A 11 10.70 7.07 -22.37
N ARG A 12 9.98 7.28 -21.26
CA ARG A 12 8.89 8.27 -21.15
C ARG A 12 9.32 9.50 -20.36
N GLY A 13 10.47 9.46 -19.68
CA GLY A 13 10.90 10.46 -18.72
C GLY A 13 9.81 10.72 -17.65
N GLU A 14 9.16 9.67 -17.17
CA GLU A 14 8.14 9.72 -16.12
C GLU A 14 8.72 9.19 -14.81
N ASP A 15 8.37 9.82 -13.70
CA ASP A 15 8.76 9.40 -12.35
C ASP A 15 7.51 9.14 -11.52
N TYR A 16 7.39 7.91 -11.02
CA TYR A 16 6.30 7.50 -10.14
C TYR A 16 6.83 7.39 -8.72
N ILE A 17 6.39 8.30 -7.86
CA ILE A 17 6.72 8.34 -6.44
C ILE A 17 5.65 7.57 -5.67
N MET A 18 6.06 6.64 -4.82
CA MET A 18 5.17 5.80 -4.04
C MET A 18 5.46 5.83 -2.55
N THR A 19 4.41 5.98 -1.74
CA THR A 19 4.53 5.82 -0.28
C THR A 19 4.54 4.33 0.09
N MET A 20 4.97 4.02 1.31
CA MET A 20 5.01 2.64 1.81
C MET A 20 3.86 2.35 2.78
N PRO A 21 3.27 1.15 2.76
CA PRO A 21 2.33 0.75 3.79
C PRO A 21 3.06 0.55 5.12
N TYR A 22 2.33 0.61 6.23
CA TYR A 22 2.91 0.28 7.54
C TYR A 22 2.76 -1.21 7.86
N ALA A 23 3.70 -1.74 8.62
CA ALA A 23 3.61 -3.09 9.17
C ALA A 23 2.90 -3.05 10.52
N HIS A 24 1.83 -3.82 10.65
CA HIS A 24 1.06 -4.02 11.86
C HIS A 24 1.36 -5.41 12.43
N CYS A 25 2.08 -5.46 13.54
CA CYS A 25 2.41 -6.70 14.23
C CYS A 25 1.38 -7.00 15.33
N LYS A 26 0.74 -8.17 15.25
CA LYS A 26 -0.20 -8.70 16.24
C LYS A 26 0.43 -9.87 16.99
N GLY A 27 -0.11 -10.20 18.18
CA GLY A 27 0.26 -11.42 18.90
C GLY A 27 1.52 -11.33 19.77
N ILE A 28 1.98 -10.12 20.11
CA ILE A 28 3.20 -9.92 20.92
C ILE A 28 3.01 -10.42 22.37
N LEU A 29 1.83 -10.20 22.95
CA LEU A 29 1.54 -10.59 24.34
C LEU A 29 0.87 -11.96 24.43
N TYR A 30 -0.03 -12.28 23.50
CA TYR A 30 -0.81 -13.52 23.49
C TYR A 30 -1.09 -13.96 22.05
N GLY A 31 -0.85 -15.24 21.75
CA GLY A 31 -1.10 -15.85 20.44
C GLY A 31 0.14 -15.91 19.53
N THR A 32 -0.06 -16.35 18.28
CA THR A 32 1.00 -16.40 17.26
C THR A 32 1.29 -15.00 16.74
N MET A 33 2.58 -14.65 16.67
CA MET A 33 2.99 -13.37 16.10
C MET A 33 2.71 -13.33 14.60
N THR A 34 1.95 -12.33 14.16
CA THR A 34 1.56 -12.16 12.75
C THR A 34 1.84 -10.73 12.32
N LEU A 35 2.33 -10.57 11.09
CA LEU A 35 2.56 -9.28 10.45
C LEU A 35 1.55 -9.08 9.33
N GLU A 36 0.84 -7.95 9.36
CA GLU A 36 -0.05 -7.50 8.29
C GLU A 36 0.41 -6.15 7.78
N LEU A 37 0.31 -5.92 6.46
CA LEU A 37 0.50 -4.58 5.90
C LEU A 37 -0.81 -3.82 5.96
N GLY A 38 -0.75 -2.57 6.38
CA GLY A 38 -1.92 -1.71 6.54
C GLY A 38 -1.72 -0.30 5.99
N GLY A 39 -2.84 0.38 5.74
CA GLY A 39 -2.88 1.79 5.42
C GLY A 39 -2.97 2.09 3.92
N ASN A 40 -2.96 3.39 3.61
CA ASN A 40 -3.06 3.89 2.25
C ASN A 40 -1.68 4.12 1.64
N VAL A 41 -1.49 3.61 0.43
CA VAL A 41 -0.33 3.85 -0.43
C VAL A 41 -0.78 4.68 -1.62
N THR A 42 -0.04 5.73 -1.91
CA THR A 42 -0.25 6.59 -3.08
C THR A 42 0.88 6.37 -4.07
N ILE A 43 0.57 6.29 -5.36
CA ILE A 43 1.55 6.29 -6.45
C ILE A 43 1.21 7.46 -7.37
N THR A 44 2.13 8.41 -7.53
CA THR A 44 1.88 9.64 -8.28
C THR A 44 2.96 9.92 -9.30
N CYS A 45 2.56 10.31 -10.51
CA CYS A 45 3.46 10.83 -11.54
C CYS A 45 3.13 12.30 -11.82
N GLU A 46 4.04 13.21 -11.48
CA GLU A 46 3.83 14.65 -11.67
C GLU A 46 3.69 15.02 -13.16
N LYS A 47 4.41 14.30 -14.04
CA LYS A 47 4.44 14.60 -15.48
C LYS A 47 3.10 14.36 -16.17
N THR A 48 2.40 13.29 -15.81
CA THR A 48 1.14 12.88 -16.45
C THR A 48 -0.08 13.12 -15.56
N SER A 49 0.14 13.58 -14.33
CA SER A 49 -0.87 13.65 -13.26
C SER A 49 -1.54 12.30 -12.95
N TYR A 50 -0.99 11.18 -13.44
CA TYR A 50 -1.49 9.85 -13.08
C TYR A 50 -1.33 9.62 -11.59
N CYS A 51 -2.39 9.11 -10.98
CA CYS A 51 -2.43 8.82 -9.56
C CYS A 51 -3.12 7.49 -9.32
N ALA A 52 -2.54 6.65 -8.46
CA ALA A 52 -3.20 5.49 -7.91
C ALA A 52 -3.24 5.61 -6.39
N ILE A 53 -4.37 5.24 -5.80
CA ILE A 53 -4.55 5.11 -4.36
C ILE A 53 -4.87 3.65 -4.07
N LEU A 54 -4.03 3.01 -3.28
CA LEU A 54 -4.15 1.62 -2.85
C LEU A 54 -4.38 1.59 -1.34
N GLU A 55 -5.33 0.79 -0.90
CA GLU A 55 -5.66 0.54 0.50
C GLU A 55 -5.25 -0.90 0.84
N PHE A 56 -4.30 -1.04 1.76
CA PHE A 56 -3.93 -2.31 2.38
C PHE A 56 -4.81 -2.52 3.61
N LYS A 57 -5.73 -3.48 3.54
CA LYS A 57 -6.70 -3.73 4.59
C LYS A 57 -6.17 -4.73 5.60
N LEU A 58 -6.22 -4.34 6.87
CA LEU A 58 -5.95 -5.26 7.97
C LEU A 58 -7.10 -6.25 8.11
N LYS A 59 -6.79 -7.50 8.53
CA LYS A 59 -7.82 -8.50 8.83
C LYS A 59 -8.72 -7.96 9.95
N PRO A 60 -10.04 -7.79 9.72
CA PRO A 60 -10.96 -7.37 10.76
C PRO A 60 -11.09 -8.45 11.84
N PHE A 61 -11.45 -8.03 13.05
CA PHE A 61 -11.54 -8.93 14.21
C PHE A 61 -12.51 -10.12 14.00
N LEU A 62 -13.60 -9.89 13.27
CA LEU A 62 -14.57 -10.93 12.88
C LEU A 62 -14.46 -11.30 11.39
N GLY A 63 -13.26 -11.23 10.83
CA GLY A 63 -12.99 -11.58 9.43
C GLY A 63 -12.71 -13.07 9.21
N SER A 64 -13.22 -13.63 8.11
CA SER A 64 -12.80 -14.95 7.61
C SER A 64 -11.39 -14.90 7.02
N ASP A 65 -10.81 -16.04 6.66
CA ASP A 65 -9.47 -16.06 6.05
C ASP A 65 -9.41 -15.36 4.68
N ASP A 66 -10.55 -15.22 4.00
CA ASP A 66 -10.66 -14.44 2.76
C ASP A 66 -10.48 -12.92 2.97
N SER A 67 -10.49 -12.46 4.23
CA SER A 67 -10.28 -11.06 4.60
C SER A 67 -8.81 -10.72 4.89
N VAL A 68 -7.91 -11.68 4.75
CA VAL A 68 -6.47 -11.49 4.96
C VAL A 68 -5.81 -10.92 3.70
N ASN A 69 -4.87 -9.98 3.89
CA ASN A 69 -4.06 -9.38 2.81
C ASN A 69 -4.89 -8.76 1.68
N GLN A 70 -6.11 -8.29 1.96
CA GLN A 70 -6.91 -7.62 0.95
C GLN A 70 -6.29 -6.27 0.58
N ILE A 71 -6.17 -6.04 -0.73
CA ILE A 71 -5.75 -4.76 -1.30
C ILE A 71 -6.84 -4.30 -2.26
N SER A 72 -7.28 -3.06 -2.11
CA SER A 72 -8.22 -2.43 -3.04
C SER A 72 -7.74 -1.05 -3.42
N GLY A 73 -8.12 -0.55 -4.59
CA GLY A 73 -7.65 0.77 -4.99
C GLY A 73 -8.34 1.31 -6.22
N LYS A 74 -7.95 2.53 -6.59
CA LYS A 74 -8.43 3.23 -7.77
C LYS A 74 -7.26 3.88 -8.49
N ILE A 75 -7.35 3.89 -9.82
CA ILE A 75 -6.43 4.60 -10.70
C ILE A 75 -7.17 5.79 -11.28
N LYS A 76 -6.56 6.96 -11.22
CA LYS A 76 -7.00 8.18 -11.86
C LYS A 76 -6.02 8.51 -12.99
N LEU A 77 -6.59 8.67 -14.18
CA LEU A 77 -5.92 9.29 -15.31
C LEU A 77 -6.10 10.81 -15.16
N GLY A 78 -5.01 11.58 -15.29
CA GLY A 78 -5.03 13.05 -15.36
C GLY A 78 -5.84 13.73 -14.25
#